data_AF-A0A2P6W6Z5-F1
#
_entry.id   AF-A0A2P6W6Z5-F1
#
_cell.length_a   1.000
_cell.length_b   1.000
_cell.length_c   1.000
_cell.angle_alpha   90.00
_cell.angle_beta   90.00
_cell.angle_gamma   90.00
#
_symmetry.space_group_name_H-M   'P 1'
#
loop_
_entity.id
_entity.type
_entity.pdbx_description
1 polymer ?
#
loop_
_entity_poly.entity_id
_entity_poly.type
_entity_poly.pdbx_seq_one_letter_code
_entity_poly.pdbx_strand_id
1 'polypeptide(L)'
;MNGKDLIDSGWQFRVYDRGIHVEKVPKGRFRALASILSSRPLLVSRPLKLKHKLDRLINDRKEGLRKVESGFFPDELVADSKIENGNLVQKKVTMVKNAIEEADAERGRELIDMYIEHVKQSWKYGFSESSFNFTINHGIDEEDRMVLVDIGEANYSKSEVREQIENQKWLEQSIYKDFLPQNLQKYFKNKMNEELTAAKLEENWKENI
;
A
#
# COMPACT_ATOMS: atom_id res chain seq x y z
N MET A 1 -8.01 8.55 -30.71
CA MET A 1 -7.97 8.68 -29.24
C MET A 1 -8.09 7.28 -28.69
N ASN A 2 -6.99 6.67 -28.24
CA ASN A 2 -7.10 5.38 -27.53
C ASN A 2 -7.76 5.69 -26.19
N GLY A 3 -8.98 5.19 -26.00
CA GLY A 3 -9.72 5.36 -24.75
C GLY A 3 -8.88 4.83 -23.59
N LYS A 4 -8.81 5.59 -22.50
CA LYS A 4 -8.29 5.09 -21.23
C LYS A 4 -9.41 4.31 -20.57
N ASP A 5 -9.27 3.00 -20.48
CA ASP A 5 -10.28 2.15 -19.84
C ASP A 5 -10.11 2.22 -18.32
N LEU A 6 -11.19 2.55 -17.61
CA LEU A 6 -11.20 2.54 -16.14
C LEU A 6 -11.16 1.09 -15.67
N ILE A 7 -10.07 0.68 -15.02
CA ILE A 7 -9.88 -0.70 -14.55
C ILE A 7 -10.09 -0.85 -13.05
N ASP A 8 -9.93 0.21 -12.27
CA ASP A 8 -10.18 0.18 -10.83
C ASP A 8 -10.45 1.59 -10.24
N SER A 9 -11.03 1.65 -9.04
CA SER A 9 -11.23 2.89 -8.30
C SER A 9 -11.20 2.73 -6.78
N GLY A 10 -10.07 3.05 -6.16
CA GLY A 10 -9.93 3.21 -4.71
C GLY A 10 -10.45 4.56 -4.17
N TRP A 11 -10.25 4.86 -2.89
CA TRP A 11 -10.74 6.11 -2.29
C TRP A 11 -9.96 7.35 -2.74
N GLN A 12 -8.65 7.21 -3.01
CA GLN A 12 -7.76 8.31 -3.39
C GLN A 12 -7.66 8.53 -4.91
N PHE A 13 -7.80 7.45 -5.70
CA PHE A 13 -7.51 7.44 -7.13
C PHE A 13 -8.60 6.76 -7.98
N ARG A 14 -8.63 7.10 -9.26
CA ARG A 14 -9.20 6.26 -10.33
C ARG A 14 -8.02 5.70 -11.13
N VAL A 15 -8.05 4.42 -11.43
CA VAL A 15 -6.96 3.72 -12.10
C VAL A 15 -7.38 3.38 -13.51
N TYR A 16 -6.60 3.83 -14.49
CA TYR A 16 -6.84 3.58 -15.89
C TYR A 16 -5.75 2.70 -16.47
N ASP A 17 -6.13 1.84 -17.40
CA ASP A 17 -5.19 1.10 -18.22
C ASP A 17 -4.44 2.05 -19.19
N ARG A 18 -3.12 1.88 -19.27
CA ARG A 18 -2.24 2.54 -20.24
C ARG A 18 -1.23 1.54 -20.84
N GLY A 19 -1.68 0.34 -21.21
CA GLY A 19 -0.84 -0.68 -21.83
C GLY A 19 0.01 -1.41 -20.78
N ILE A 20 1.33 -1.23 -20.81
CA ILE A 20 2.25 -1.80 -19.81
C ILE A 20 2.29 -0.98 -18.49
N HIS A 21 1.59 0.15 -18.44
CA HIS A 21 1.47 1.01 -17.27
C HIS A 21 0.01 1.14 -16.82
N VAL A 22 -0.17 1.64 -15.61
CA VAL A 22 -1.43 2.21 -15.12
C VAL A 22 -1.28 3.71 -14.91
N GLU A 23 -2.36 4.45 -15.12
CA GLU A 23 -2.45 5.86 -14.72
C GLU A 23 -3.45 6.01 -13.57
N LYS A 24 -2.97 6.54 -12.44
CA LYS A 24 -3.77 6.82 -11.26
C LYS A 24 -4.08 8.31 -11.19
N VAL A 25 -5.35 8.63 -11.47
CA VAL A 25 -5.85 10.01 -11.48
C VAL A 25 -6.43 10.36 -10.10
N PRO A 26 -5.89 11.37 -9.39
CA PRO A 26 -6.37 11.76 -8.08
C PRO A 26 -7.86 12.14 -8.06
N LYS A 27 -8.61 11.64 -7.08
CA LYS A 27 -10.00 12.06 -6.86
C LYS A 27 -10.07 13.45 -6.22
N GLY A 28 -10.93 14.32 -6.76
CA GLY A 28 -11.31 15.55 -6.06
C GLY A 28 -12.01 15.23 -4.73
N ARG A 29 -12.01 16.21 -3.80
CA ARG A 29 -12.54 16.05 -2.44
C ARG A 29 -13.97 15.47 -2.40
N PHE A 30 -14.86 15.96 -3.26
CA PHE A 30 -16.24 15.45 -3.35
C PHE A 30 -16.31 13.97 -3.74
N ARG A 31 -15.50 13.53 -4.72
CA ARG A 31 -15.47 12.12 -5.16
C ARG A 31 -14.83 11.21 -4.11
N ALA A 32 -13.78 11.66 -3.45
CA ALA A 32 -13.18 10.95 -2.33
C ALA A 32 -14.19 10.77 -1.19
N LEU A 33 -14.92 11.84 -0.84
CA LEU A 33 -16.00 11.79 0.15
C LEU A 33 -17.09 10.79 -0.22
N ALA A 34 -17.61 10.85 -1.46
CA ALA A 34 -18.61 9.92 -1.96
C ALA A 34 -18.13 8.46 -1.88
N SER A 35 -16.85 8.22 -2.21
CA SER A 35 -16.23 6.89 -2.12
C SER A 35 -16.19 6.40 -0.66
N ILE A 36 -15.73 7.23 0.29
CA ILE A 36 -15.71 6.89 1.71
C ILE A 36 -17.12 6.55 2.22
N LEU A 37 -18.13 7.36 1.86
CA LEU A 37 -19.51 7.15 2.31
C LEU A 37 -20.14 5.90 1.72
N SER A 38 -19.84 5.58 0.46
CA SER A 38 -20.29 4.34 -0.18
C SER A 38 -19.74 3.09 0.53
N SER A 39 -18.47 3.13 0.96
CA SER A 39 -17.82 2.01 1.64
C SER A 39 -18.09 1.97 3.15
N ARG A 40 -18.43 3.11 3.77
CA ARG A 40 -18.64 3.25 5.22
C ARG A 40 -19.83 4.18 5.51
N PRO A 41 -21.07 3.79 5.21
CA PRO A 41 -22.25 4.66 5.34
C PRO A 41 -22.48 5.14 6.78
N LEU A 42 -22.05 4.39 7.79
CA LEU A 42 -22.16 4.77 9.20
C LEU A 42 -21.34 6.03 9.57
N LEU A 43 -20.41 6.49 8.72
CA LEU A 43 -19.68 7.73 8.99
C LEU A 43 -20.52 8.99 8.76
N VAL A 44 -21.66 8.91 8.06
CA VAL A 44 -22.57 10.05 7.86
C VAL A 44 -23.03 10.65 9.19
N SER A 45 -23.27 9.82 10.20
CA SER A 45 -23.68 10.26 11.54
C SER A 45 -22.53 10.79 12.40
N ARG A 46 -21.29 10.80 11.89
CA ARG A 46 -20.07 11.19 12.62
C ARG A 46 -19.27 12.23 11.82
N PRO A 47 -19.80 13.43 11.60
CA PRO A 47 -19.26 14.40 10.64
C PRO A 47 -17.81 14.82 10.93
N LEU A 48 -17.44 14.97 12.22
CA LEU A 48 -16.05 15.27 12.58
C LEU A 48 -15.10 14.13 12.20
N LYS A 49 -15.44 12.88 12.50
CA LYS A 49 -14.60 11.71 12.13
C LYS A 49 -14.48 11.58 10.61
N LEU A 50 -15.57 11.82 9.89
CA LEU A 50 -15.59 11.83 8.43
C LEU A 50 -14.68 12.91 7.85
N LYS A 51 -14.75 14.14 8.39
CA LYS A 51 -13.87 15.25 7.98
C LYS A 51 -12.40 14.89 8.20
N HIS A 52 -12.03 14.44 9.41
CA HIS A 52 -10.64 14.06 9.71
C HIS A 52 -10.14 12.96 8.78
N LYS A 53 -10.96 11.94 8.51
CA LYS A 53 -10.60 10.85 7.60
C LYS A 53 -10.38 11.35 6.17
N LEU A 54 -11.25 12.23 5.67
CA LEU A 54 -11.12 12.82 4.33
C LEU A 54 -9.89 13.72 4.23
N ASP A 55 -9.62 14.54 5.25
CA ASP A 55 -8.46 15.44 5.29
C ASP A 55 -7.17 14.63 5.30
N ARG A 56 -7.08 13.61 6.18
CA ARG A 56 -5.96 12.66 6.21
C ARG A 56 -5.74 12.01 4.85
N LEU A 57 -6.79 11.42 4.26
CA LEU A 57 -6.70 10.76 2.96
C LEU A 57 -6.18 11.67 1.84
N ILE A 58 -6.58 12.94 1.83
CA ILE A 58 -6.10 13.91 0.86
C ILE A 58 -4.64 14.31 1.12
N ASN A 59 -4.27 14.48 2.39
CA ASN A 59 -2.92 14.86 2.78
C ASN A 59 -1.92 13.73 2.52
N ASP A 60 -2.23 12.49 2.94
CA ASP A 60 -1.39 11.31 2.72
C ASP A 60 -1.14 11.11 1.22
N ARG A 61 -2.19 11.25 0.40
CA ARG A 61 -2.04 11.24 -1.07
C ARG A 61 -1.12 12.33 -1.58
N LYS A 62 -1.32 13.58 -1.16
CA LYS A 62 -0.51 14.71 -1.63
C LYS A 62 0.96 14.51 -1.28
N GLU A 63 1.22 14.05 -0.07
CA GLU A 63 2.57 13.75 0.39
C GLU A 63 3.20 12.62 -0.42
N GLY A 64 2.45 11.52 -0.64
CA GLY A 64 2.91 10.43 -1.51
C GLY A 64 3.28 10.89 -2.92
N LEU A 65 2.42 11.70 -3.57
CA LEU A 65 2.70 12.23 -4.90
C LEU A 65 3.93 13.16 -4.91
N ARG A 66 4.08 14.01 -3.88
CA ARG A 66 5.25 14.89 -3.72
C ARG A 66 6.55 14.09 -3.58
N LYS A 67 6.52 12.98 -2.83
CA LYS A 67 7.66 12.09 -2.64
C LYS A 67 8.04 11.36 -3.92
N VAL A 68 7.07 10.93 -4.73
CA VAL A 68 7.32 10.40 -6.07
C VAL A 68 7.97 11.47 -6.95
N GLU A 69 7.41 12.68 -6.99
CA GLU A 69 7.93 13.78 -7.79
C GLU A 69 9.36 14.18 -7.41
N SER A 70 9.73 14.06 -6.13
CA SER A 70 11.09 14.35 -5.66
C SER A 70 12.08 13.21 -5.85
N GLY A 71 11.69 12.07 -6.42
CA GLY A 71 12.56 10.89 -6.54
C GLY A 71 12.93 10.26 -5.20
N PHE A 72 12.05 10.36 -4.20
CA PHE A 72 12.31 9.83 -2.87
C PHE A 72 12.34 8.30 -2.82
N PHE A 73 11.50 7.66 -3.64
CA PHE A 73 11.38 6.21 -3.66
C PHE A 73 12.34 5.59 -4.67
N PRO A 74 13.02 4.50 -4.32
CA PRO A 74 13.69 3.66 -5.32
C PRO A 74 12.65 3.03 -6.25
N ASP A 75 12.92 3.04 -7.55
CA ASP A 75 11.99 2.56 -8.57
C ASP A 75 11.58 1.10 -8.35
N GLU A 76 12.51 0.28 -7.87
CA GLU A 76 12.31 -1.14 -7.55
C GLU A 76 11.38 -1.37 -6.35
N LEU A 77 11.13 -0.37 -5.50
CA LEU A 77 10.20 -0.49 -4.37
C LEU A 77 8.80 -0.02 -4.70
N VAL A 78 8.61 0.75 -5.78
CA VAL A 78 7.34 1.39 -6.14
C VAL A 78 6.98 1.21 -7.63
N ALA A 79 7.46 0.16 -8.27
CA ALA A 79 7.16 -0.16 -9.68
C ALA A 79 7.34 1.03 -10.65
N ASP A 80 8.49 1.68 -10.57
CA ASP A 80 8.88 2.77 -11.50
C ASP A 80 7.79 3.87 -11.54
N SER A 81 7.44 4.34 -10.35
CA SER A 81 6.40 5.36 -10.15
C SER A 81 6.91 6.74 -10.49
N LYS A 82 6.13 7.48 -11.28
CA LYS A 82 6.44 8.86 -11.67
C LYS A 82 5.19 9.72 -11.81
N ILE A 83 5.37 11.04 -11.76
CA ILE A 83 4.29 12.00 -12.00
C ILE A 83 4.31 12.48 -13.45
N GLU A 84 3.19 12.31 -14.16
CA GLU A 84 2.98 12.86 -15.51
C GLU A 84 1.67 13.67 -15.53
N ASN A 85 1.75 14.96 -15.85
CA ASN A 85 0.59 15.88 -15.90
C ASN A 85 -0.26 15.88 -14.61
N GLY A 86 0.37 15.72 -13.45
CA GLY A 86 -0.30 15.65 -12.14
C GLY A 86 -0.96 14.31 -11.82
N ASN A 87 -0.80 13.29 -12.67
CA ASN A 87 -1.24 11.92 -12.41
C ASN A 87 -0.04 11.03 -12.05
N LEU A 88 -0.27 10.02 -11.21
CA LEU A 88 0.72 9.00 -10.94
C LEU A 88 0.69 7.95 -12.05
N VAL A 89 1.82 7.71 -12.70
CA VAL A 89 2.01 6.64 -13.67
C VAL A 89 2.93 5.61 -13.04
N GLN A 90 2.56 4.34 -13.13
CA GLN A 90 3.27 3.22 -12.51
C GLN A 90 3.26 2.02 -13.47
N LYS A 91 4.31 1.20 -13.48
CA LYS A 91 4.28 -0.07 -14.24
C LYS A 91 3.14 -0.96 -13.74
N LYS A 92 2.54 -1.71 -14.65
CA LYS A 92 1.57 -2.75 -14.28
C LYS A 92 2.28 -3.88 -13.53
N VAL A 93 1.57 -4.43 -12.55
CA VAL A 93 2.04 -5.54 -11.74
C VAL A 93 0.90 -6.54 -11.50
N THR A 94 1.25 -7.77 -11.18
CA THR A 94 0.29 -8.77 -10.71
C THR A 94 0.00 -8.47 -9.24
N MET A 95 -1.22 -8.04 -8.92
CA MET A 95 -1.61 -7.77 -7.53
C MET A 95 -1.39 -9.01 -6.65
N VAL A 96 -0.83 -8.82 -5.44
CA VAL A 96 -0.55 -9.95 -4.54
C VAL A 96 -1.81 -10.75 -4.21
N LYS A 97 -2.95 -10.07 -4.09
CA LYS A 97 -4.25 -10.74 -3.95
C LYS A 97 -4.50 -11.79 -5.05
N ASN A 98 -4.24 -11.45 -6.30
CA ASN A 98 -4.45 -12.39 -7.41
C ASN A 98 -3.39 -13.49 -7.40
N ALA A 99 -2.13 -13.12 -7.15
CA ALA A 99 -1.03 -14.07 -7.08
C ALA A 99 -1.24 -15.13 -5.98
N ILE A 100 -1.82 -14.75 -4.84
CA ILE A 100 -2.05 -15.67 -3.71
C ILE A 100 -3.27 -16.58 -3.89
N GLU A 101 -4.26 -16.14 -4.67
CA GLU A 101 -5.44 -16.96 -5.04
C GLU A 101 -5.04 -18.12 -5.95
N GLU A 102 -4.00 -17.93 -6.78
CA GLU A 102 -3.47 -18.93 -7.72
C GLU A 102 -2.31 -19.75 -7.13
N ALA A 103 -1.74 -19.31 -6.01
CA ALA A 103 -0.56 -19.92 -5.40
C ALA A 103 -0.88 -21.22 -4.65
N ASP A 104 0.07 -22.15 -4.69
CA ASP A 104 0.11 -23.25 -3.73
C ASP A 104 0.66 -22.78 -2.36
N ALA A 105 0.76 -23.72 -1.42
CA ALA A 105 1.20 -23.41 -0.07
C ALA A 105 2.68 -23.03 0.04
N GLU A 106 3.52 -23.39 -0.93
CA GLU A 106 4.93 -23.02 -0.96
C GLU A 106 5.06 -21.59 -1.48
N ARG A 107 4.50 -21.32 -2.65
CA ARG A 107 4.50 -19.99 -3.26
C ARG A 107 3.81 -18.95 -2.39
N GLY A 108 2.73 -19.33 -1.70
CA GLY A 108 2.05 -18.44 -0.76
C GLY A 108 2.93 -18.00 0.42
N ARG A 109 3.87 -18.86 0.88
CA ARG A 109 4.85 -18.49 1.91
C ARG A 109 5.94 -17.60 1.34
N GLU A 110 6.43 -17.90 0.14
CA GLU A 110 7.40 -17.04 -0.54
C GLU A 110 6.88 -15.61 -0.69
N LEU A 111 5.63 -15.43 -1.14
CA LEU A 111 5.01 -14.11 -1.28
C LEU A 111 4.94 -13.35 0.07
N ILE A 112 4.72 -14.06 1.17
CA ILE A 112 4.73 -13.49 2.53
C ILE A 112 6.15 -13.05 2.91
N ASP A 113 7.15 -13.89 2.66
CA ASP A 113 8.55 -13.58 2.96
C ASP A 113 9.07 -12.41 2.11
N MET A 114 8.71 -12.38 0.83
CA MET A 114 8.99 -11.25 -0.08
C MET A 114 8.36 -9.95 0.42
N TYR A 115 7.13 -10.00 0.92
CA TYR A 115 6.47 -8.82 1.51
C TYR A 115 7.21 -8.31 2.75
N ILE A 116 7.58 -9.21 3.66
CA ILE A 116 8.35 -8.85 4.85
C ILE A 116 9.71 -8.24 4.49
N GLU A 117 10.38 -8.80 3.48
CA GLU A 117 11.63 -8.24 2.98
C GLU A 117 11.41 -6.84 2.37
N HIS A 118 10.38 -6.66 1.55
CA HIS A 118 10.03 -5.35 1.00
C HIS A 118 9.75 -4.29 2.08
N VAL A 119 9.05 -4.65 3.16
CA VAL A 119 8.81 -3.75 4.30
C VAL A 119 10.14 -3.32 4.95
N LYS A 120 11.04 -4.27 5.22
CA LYS A 120 12.36 -3.96 5.79
C LYS A 120 13.22 -3.14 4.84
N GLN A 121 13.15 -3.38 3.53
CA GLN A 121 13.84 -2.56 2.53
C GLN A 121 13.27 -1.14 2.55
N SER A 122 11.96 -0.97 2.60
CA SER A 122 11.30 0.34 2.69
C SER A 122 11.78 1.15 3.91
N TRP A 123 11.99 0.49 5.06
CA TRP A 123 12.56 1.13 6.25
C TRP A 123 13.95 1.73 6.00
N LYS A 124 14.78 1.06 5.17
CA LYS A 124 16.11 1.58 4.79
C LYS A 124 16.05 2.86 3.95
N TYR A 125 14.87 3.23 3.46
CA TYR A 125 14.58 4.48 2.77
C TYR A 125 13.66 5.40 3.58
N GLY A 126 13.46 5.10 4.88
CA GLY A 126 12.72 5.94 5.82
C GLY A 126 11.23 6.04 5.52
N PHE A 127 10.61 4.97 5.04
CA PHE A 127 9.15 4.86 4.93
C PHE A 127 8.65 3.43 5.20
N SER A 128 7.37 3.28 5.46
CA SER A 128 6.67 1.99 5.59
C SER A 128 5.25 2.11 5.07
N GLU A 129 4.62 1.03 4.63
CA GLU A 129 3.18 1.03 4.36
C GLU A 129 2.39 1.08 5.67
N SER A 130 1.33 1.90 5.73
CA SER A 130 0.68 2.28 7.00
C SER A 130 -0.28 1.23 7.56
N SER A 131 -0.85 0.38 6.71
CA SER A 131 -1.94 -0.53 7.09
C SER A 131 -1.51 -1.98 7.19
N PHE A 132 -0.30 -2.32 6.74
CA PHE A 132 0.21 -3.68 6.55
C PHE A 132 -0.69 -4.54 5.64
N ASN A 133 -1.41 -3.90 4.71
CA ASN A 133 -2.35 -4.56 3.81
C ASN A 133 -1.62 -5.09 2.56
N PHE A 134 -0.88 -6.18 2.78
CA PHE A 134 0.02 -6.73 1.76
C PHE A 134 -0.69 -7.24 0.49
N THR A 135 -1.96 -7.64 0.58
CA THR A 135 -2.68 -8.19 -0.59
C THR A 135 -3.22 -7.11 -1.53
N ILE A 136 -3.60 -5.95 -0.99
CA ILE A 136 -4.22 -4.85 -1.76
C ILE A 136 -3.20 -3.77 -2.13
N ASN A 137 -2.26 -3.47 -1.23
CA ASN A 137 -1.34 -2.35 -1.44
C ASN A 137 -0.05 -2.76 -2.15
N HIS A 138 0.14 -4.05 -2.46
CA HIS A 138 1.35 -4.56 -3.12
C HIS A 138 1.06 -5.39 -4.36
N GLY A 139 2.06 -5.48 -5.23
CA GLY A 139 2.05 -6.32 -6.42
C GLY A 139 3.41 -6.96 -6.67
N ILE A 140 3.44 -7.88 -7.61
CA ILE A 140 4.62 -8.57 -8.13
C ILE A 140 4.88 -8.06 -9.54
N ASP A 141 6.08 -7.53 -9.78
CA ASP A 141 6.47 -7.03 -11.10
C ASP A 141 6.97 -8.13 -12.05
N GLU A 142 7.41 -7.74 -13.24
CA GLU A 142 7.90 -8.66 -14.28
C GLU A 142 9.23 -9.38 -13.91
N GLU A 143 9.93 -8.89 -12.88
CA GLU A 143 11.19 -9.45 -12.37
C GLU A 143 10.96 -10.29 -11.10
N ASP A 144 9.72 -10.63 -10.79
CA ASP A 144 9.31 -11.33 -9.57
C ASP A 144 9.68 -10.57 -8.27
N ARG A 145 9.65 -9.23 -8.31
CA ARG A 145 9.88 -8.40 -7.12
C ARG A 145 8.58 -7.93 -6.51
N MET A 146 8.54 -7.90 -5.18
CA MET A 146 7.47 -7.25 -4.44
C MET A 146 7.61 -5.72 -4.54
N VAL A 147 6.52 -5.03 -4.84
CA VAL A 147 6.49 -3.56 -4.93
C VAL A 147 5.27 -2.97 -4.23
N LEU A 148 5.39 -1.73 -3.75
CA LEU A 148 4.27 -0.95 -3.22
C LEU A 148 3.51 -0.28 -4.37
N VAL A 149 2.22 -0.58 -4.49
CA VAL A 149 1.36 0.08 -5.49
C VAL A 149 0.60 1.27 -4.93
N ASP A 150 0.23 1.25 -3.64
CA ASP A 150 -0.51 2.36 -3.03
C ASP A 150 0.38 3.31 -2.23
N ILE A 151 1.01 4.25 -2.93
CA ILE A 151 1.89 5.27 -2.35
C ILE A 151 1.09 6.26 -1.48
N GLY A 152 -0.23 6.34 -1.67
CA GLY A 152 -1.10 7.21 -0.88
C GLY A 152 -1.30 6.75 0.56
N GLU A 153 -0.81 5.56 0.92
CA GLU A 153 -0.85 4.99 2.28
C GLU A 153 0.54 4.75 2.87
N ALA A 154 1.60 5.38 2.33
CA ALA A 154 2.93 5.35 2.94
C ALA A 154 3.01 6.24 4.21
N ASN A 155 3.67 5.73 5.25
CA ASN A 155 4.03 6.42 6.48
C ASN A 155 5.53 6.75 6.47
N TYR A 156 5.87 7.98 6.81
CA TYR A 156 7.25 8.49 6.85
C TYR A 156 7.73 8.79 8.28
N SER A 157 6.87 8.56 9.29
CA SER A 157 7.17 8.78 10.69
C SER A 157 7.61 7.47 11.35
N LYS A 158 8.89 7.37 11.71
CA LYS A 158 9.44 6.20 12.41
C LYS A 158 8.66 5.89 13.68
N SER A 159 8.28 6.91 14.45
CA SER A 159 7.53 6.74 15.70
C SER A 159 6.12 6.18 15.48
N GLU A 160 5.44 6.61 14.42
CA GLU A 160 4.13 6.04 14.06
C GLU A 160 4.26 4.61 13.55
N VAL A 161 5.28 4.30 12.74
CA VAL A 161 5.55 2.92 12.28
C VAL A 161 5.88 2.03 13.47
N ARG A 162 6.67 2.53 14.43
CA ARG A 162 6.95 1.84 15.68
C ARG A 162 5.68 1.52 16.47
N GLU A 163 4.81 2.49 16.65
CA GLU A 163 3.52 2.30 17.32
C GLU A 163 2.67 1.23 16.60
N GLN A 164 2.67 1.21 15.26
CA GLN A 164 1.95 0.19 14.49
C GLN A 164 2.53 -1.22 14.68
N ILE A 165 3.86 -1.34 14.79
CA ILE A 165 4.56 -2.60 15.07
C ILE A 165 4.25 -3.09 16.49
N GLU A 166 4.35 -2.21 17.48
CA GLU A 166 4.09 -2.54 18.89
C GLU A 166 2.63 -2.97 19.09
N ASN A 167 1.70 -2.36 18.36
CA ASN A 167 0.29 -2.73 18.34
C ASN A 167 -0.03 -3.92 17.41
N GLN A 168 0.97 -4.49 16.74
CA GLN A 168 0.83 -5.60 15.79
C GLN A 168 -0.29 -5.38 14.78
N LYS A 169 -0.31 -4.21 14.14
CA LYS A 169 -1.42 -3.76 13.28
C LYS A 169 -1.85 -4.78 12.23
N TRP A 170 -0.92 -5.58 11.71
CA TRP A 170 -1.18 -6.69 10.78
C TRP A 170 -2.13 -7.78 11.33
N LEU A 171 -2.42 -7.81 12.63
CA LEU A 171 -3.38 -8.73 13.24
C LEU A 171 -4.85 -8.30 13.10
N GLU A 172 -5.13 -7.09 12.62
CA GLU A 172 -6.49 -6.67 12.27
C GLU A 172 -7.08 -7.63 11.21
N GLN A 173 -8.26 -8.21 11.49
CA GLN A 173 -8.80 -9.29 10.65
C GLN A 173 -8.98 -8.90 9.17
N SER A 174 -9.33 -7.64 8.92
CA SER A 174 -9.53 -7.11 7.56
C SER A 174 -8.28 -7.11 6.67
N ILE A 175 -7.10 -7.36 7.24
CA ILE A 175 -5.83 -7.35 6.51
C ILE A 175 -5.53 -8.70 5.85
N TYR A 176 -5.82 -9.82 6.53
CA TYR A 176 -5.38 -11.14 6.09
C TYR A 176 -6.47 -12.21 6.10
N LYS A 177 -7.51 -12.07 6.92
CA LYS A 177 -8.43 -13.19 7.18
C LYS A 177 -9.25 -13.57 5.95
N ASP A 178 -9.62 -12.58 5.14
CA ASP A 178 -10.49 -12.76 3.97
C ASP A 178 -9.69 -13.12 2.70
N PHE A 179 -8.35 -13.02 2.75
CA PHE A 179 -7.49 -13.15 1.57
C PHE A 179 -6.47 -14.30 1.67
N LEU A 180 -6.19 -14.79 2.87
CA LEU A 180 -5.25 -15.89 3.08
C LEU A 180 -5.97 -17.20 3.47
N PRO A 181 -5.61 -18.33 2.85
CA PRO A 181 -5.91 -19.66 3.37
C PRO A 181 -5.46 -19.83 4.84
N GLN A 182 -6.21 -20.59 5.66
CA GLN A 182 -5.97 -20.69 7.11
C GLN A 182 -4.53 -21.10 7.48
N ASN A 183 -3.92 -22.00 6.72
CA ASN A 183 -2.52 -22.42 6.91
C ASN A 183 -1.54 -21.25 6.69
N LEU A 184 -1.77 -20.42 5.68
CA LEU A 184 -0.96 -19.23 5.41
C LEU A 184 -1.23 -18.11 6.41
N GLN A 185 -2.45 -17.97 6.95
CA GLN A 185 -2.73 -17.00 8.02
C GLN A 185 -1.85 -17.22 9.25
N LYS A 186 -1.67 -18.49 9.67
CA LYS A 186 -0.80 -18.82 10.81
C LYS A 186 0.66 -18.49 10.49
N TYR A 187 1.11 -18.84 9.29
CA TYR A 187 2.46 -18.55 8.84
C TYR A 187 2.74 -17.04 8.80
N PHE A 188 1.87 -16.26 8.16
CA PHE A 188 1.92 -14.79 8.10
C PHE A 188 2.05 -14.17 9.49
N LYS A 189 1.16 -14.51 10.42
CA LYS A 189 1.21 -13.97 11.79
C LYS A 189 2.54 -14.24 12.48
N ASN A 190 3.02 -15.48 12.39
CA ASN A 190 4.25 -15.88 13.04
C ASN A 190 5.45 -15.13 12.44
N LYS A 191 5.57 -15.11 11.10
CA LYS A 191 6.66 -14.40 10.42
C LYS A 191 6.62 -12.90 10.66
N MET A 192 5.46 -12.26 10.60
CA MET A 192 5.33 -10.83 10.90
C MET A 192 5.77 -10.50 12.34
N ASN A 193 5.35 -11.31 13.32
CA ASN A 193 5.74 -11.11 14.73
C ASN A 193 7.25 -11.35 14.96
N GLU A 194 7.86 -12.28 14.23
CA GLU A 194 9.29 -12.58 14.30
C GLU A 194 10.15 -11.50 13.60
N GLU A 195 9.67 -11.01 12.46
CA GLU A 195 10.47 -10.21 11.53
C GLU A 195 10.22 -8.71 11.65
N LEU A 196 9.02 -8.29 12.02
CA LEU A 196 8.68 -6.88 12.14
C LEU A 196 8.64 -6.51 13.62
N THR A 197 9.81 -6.25 14.19
CA THR A 197 9.96 -5.84 15.60
C THR A 197 10.46 -4.41 15.69
N ALA A 198 10.20 -3.74 16.82
CA ALA A 198 10.72 -2.39 17.06
C ALA A 198 12.26 -2.36 16.99
N ALA A 199 12.95 -3.40 17.45
CA ALA A 199 14.40 -3.50 17.35
C ALA A 199 14.88 -3.55 15.88
N LYS A 200 14.23 -4.36 15.03
CA LYS A 200 14.56 -4.43 13.59
C LYS A 200 14.21 -3.12 12.86
N LEU A 201 13.15 -2.42 13.28
CA LEU A 201 12.85 -1.07 12.80
C LEU A 201 13.98 -0.10 13.16
N GLU A 202 14.46 -0.10 14.41
CA GLU A 202 15.56 0.77 14.82
C GLU A 202 16.84 0.52 14.02
N GLU A 203 17.17 -0.75 13.77
CA GLU A 203 18.35 -1.18 13.01
C GLU A 203 18.28 -0.77 11.53
N ASN A 204 17.11 -0.87 10.91
CA ASN A 204 16.97 -0.70 9.47
C ASN A 204 16.53 0.71 9.05
N TRP A 205 15.90 1.49 9.94
CA TRP A 205 15.35 2.78 9.57
C TRP A 205 16.44 3.82 9.31
N LYS A 206 16.55 4.30 8.07
CA LYS A 206 17.39 5.47 7.78
C LYS A 206 16.58 6.74 7.98
N GLU A 207 17.11 7.64 8.80
CA GLU A 207 16.66 9.02 8.81
C GLU A 207 17.09 9.65 7.47
N ASN A 208 16.10 10.02 6.66
CA ASN A 208 16.38 10.79 5.46
C ASN A 208 16.81 12.19 5.90
N ILE A 209 18.10 12.49 5.70
CA ILE A 209 18.73 13.81 5.88
C ILE A 209 18.15 14.79 4.86
#